data_AF-A0A8H4LCL5-F1
#
_entry.id   AF-A0A8H4LCL5-F1
#
_cell.length_a   1.000
_cell.length_b   1.000
_cell.length_c   1.000
_cell.angle_alpha   90.00
_cell.angle_beta   90.00
_cell.angle_gamma   90.00
#
_symmetry.space_group_name_H-M   'P 1'
#
loop_
_entity.id
_entity.type
_entity.pdbx_description
1 polymer ?
#
loop_
_entity_poly.entity_id
_entity_poly.type
_entity_poly.pdbx_seq_one_letter_code
_entity_poly.pdbx_strand_id
1 'polypeptide(L)'
;MALQPCRSGLARSRQAARALMPCVRSYATDSAPESFTIEAEKTRAAPVPRWSRTPPAMKAPVQLDSAKNAHNKAWTVNNDPKKLDQVYERLLGQGGSKLLPEELKWLAVTHKSFDQGRRGFNDRLAFLGRMTLIMETTKSIVAKEPIPGSVVADEFERQPFEHPQLQSLDNLTLEGPRDVAGKDKLYLLAAEVGMIDVVRWKPRLTRKLMSSGVEVVLNGAILAIIGAITLQHGSTVASQVIQERILARLPKD
;
A
#
# COMPACT_ATOMS: atom_id res chain seq x y z
N MET A 1 9.85 -58.49 -30.26
CA MET A 1 8.87 -59.55 -30.57
C MET A 1 7.84 -59.61 -29.44
N ALA A 2 6.60 -59.99 -29.77
CA ALA A 2 5.40 -60.14 -28.93
C ALA A 2 4.71 -58.81 -28.52
N LEU A 3 3.77 -58.27 -29.32
CA LEU A 3 2.34 -58.63 -29.49
C LEU A 3 1.40 -57.97 -28.45
N GLN A 4 0.70 -56.92 -28.89
CA GLN A 4 -0.61 -56.47 -28.37
C GLN A 4 -1.67 -57.59 -28.58
N PRO A 5 -2.78 -57.67 -27.81
CA PRO A 5 -4.00 -56.92 -28.17
C PRO A 5 -5.00 -56.55 -27.04
N CYS A 6 -5.99 -55.78 -27.48
CA CYS A 6 -7.08 -55.09 -26.81
C CYS A 6 -8.32 -55.96 -26.47
N ARG A 7 -9.32 -55.29 -25.84
CA ARG A 7 -10.80 -55.55 -25.80
C ARG A 7 -11.30 -56.43 -24.64
N SER A 8 -12.52 -56.32 -24.09
CA SER A 8 -13.62 -55.34 -24.06
C SER A 8 -14.81 -56.01 -23.32
N GLY A 9 -15.68 -55.23 -22.65
CA GLY A 9 -17.08 -55.63 -22.33
C GLY A 9 -17.33 -56.03 -20.86
N LEU A 10 -18.43 -55.69 -20.19
CA LEU A 10 -19.73 -55.19 -20.63
C LEU A 10 -20.42 -54.35 -19.53
N ALA A 11 -21.05 -53.28 -20.01
CA ALA A 11 -22.21 -52.54 -19.49
C ALA A 11 -23.07 -53.18 -18.39
N ARG A 12 -23.56 -52.32 -17.47
CA ARG A 12 -25.00 -52.17 -17.28
C ARG A 12 -25.38 -50.75 -16.87
N SER A 13 -26.19 -50.16 -17.73
CA SER A 13 -26.90 -48.90 -17.59
C SER A 13 -27.95 -48.95 -16.49
N ARG A 14 -28.21 -47.81 -15.86
CA ARG A 14 -29.55 -47.33 -15.53
C ARG A 14 -29.49 -45.82 -15.28
N GLN A 15 -29.97 -45.09 -16.28
CA GLN A 15 -30.30 -43.67 -16.17
C GLN A 15 -31.45 -43.53 -15.16
N ALA A 16 -31.33 -42.55 -14.26
CA ALA A 16 -32.47 -41.91 -13.63
C ALA A 16 -32.14 -40.42 -13.48
N ALA A 17 -32.91 -39.60 -14.17
CA ALA A 17 -32.83 -38.16 -14.18
C ALA A 17 -32.90 -37.59 -12.75
N ARG A 18 -32.00 -36.68 -12.40
CA ARG A 18 -32.22 -35.75 -11.29
C ARG A 18 -32.39 -34.34 -11.84
N ALA A 19 -33.60 -33.87 -11.63
CA ALA A 19 -34.12 -32.57 -11.99
C ALA A 19 -33.31 -31.42 -11.38
N LEU A 20 -33.33 -30.32 -12.13
CA LEU A 20 -32.98 -28.97 -11.69
C LEU A 20 -33.73 -28.63 -10.39
N MET A 21 -33.00 -28.36 -9.32
CA MET A 21 -33.53 -27.77 -8.09
C MET A 21 -33.13 -26.29 -8.05
N PRO A 22 -34.10 -25.35 -7.99
CA PRO A 22 -33.78 -23.93 -7.86
C PRO A 22 -33.20 -23.63 -6.47
N CYS A 23 -32.13 -22.84 -6.46
CA CYS A 23 -31.54 -22.23 -5.27
C CYS A 23 -32.55 -21.26 -4.67
N VAL A 24 -33.28 -21.70 -3.64
CA VAL A 24 -34.10 -20.81 -2.81
C VAL A 24 -33.21 -20.31 -1.69
N ARG A 25 -32.65 -19.11 -1.90
CA ARG A 25 -31.93 -18.35 -0.87
C ARG A 25 -32.97 -17.71 0.04
N SER A 26 -33.35 -18.39 1.11
CA SER A 26 -34.20 -17.84 2.16
C SER A 26 -33.40 -16.87 3.02
N TYR A 27 -33.84 -15.62 3.04
CA TYR A 27 -33.40 -14.60 3.99
C TYR A 27 -34.07 -14.93 5.34
N ALA A 28 -33.29 -15.42 6.31
CA ALA A 28 -33.76 -15.65 7.67
C ALA A 28 -33.17 -14.60 8.61
N THR A 29 -34.08 -13.92 9.29
CA THR A 29 -33.96 -12.83 10.25
C THR A 29 -33.34 -13.24 11.59
N ASP A 30 -32.71 -12.25 12.23
CA ASP A 30 -32.37 -12.07 13.65
C ASP A 30 -32.68 -13.23 14.62
N SER A 31 -31.60 -13.90 15.03
CA SER A 31 -31.42 -14.33 16.43
C SER A 31 -29.96 -14.77 16.61
N ALA A 32 -29.10 -13.84 17.01
CA ALA A 32 -27.78 -14.20 17.53
C ALA A 32 -27.98 -14.92 18.87
N PRO A 33 -27.40 -16.11 19.09
CA PRO A 33 -27.51 -16.80 20.37
C PRO A 33 -26.81 -15.98 21.47
N GLU A 34 -27.44 -15.93 22.65
CA GLU A 34 -27.01 -15.13 23.81
C GLU A 34 -25.60 -15.45 24.32
N SER A 35 -24.95 -16.51 23.83
CA SER A 35 -23.57 -16.90 24.15
C SER A 35 -22.48 -15.95 23.62
N PHE A 36 -22.85 -14.90 22.88
CA PHE A 36 -21.92 -13.84 22.46
C PHE A 36 -21.98 -12.56 23.31
N THR A 37 -22.74 -12.56 24.42
CA THR A 37 -22.60 -11.50 25.42
C THR A 37 -21.28 -11.69 26.16
N ILE A 38 -20.22 -11.06 25.62
CA ILE A 38 -19.00 -10.82 26.38
C ILE A 38 -19.42 -9.99 27.58
N GLU A 39 -19.46 -10.61 28.75
CA GLU A 39 -19.53 -9.91 30.03
C GLU A 39 -18.46 -8.82 30.01
N ALA A 40 -18.91 -7.57 29.95
CA ALA A 40 -18.03 -6.42 29.99
C ALA A 40 -17.38 -6.37 31.38
N GLU A 41 -16.20 -6.99 31.51
CA GLU A 41 -15.33 -6.83 32.66
C GLU A 41 -15.15 -5.32 32.94
N LYS A 42 -15.75 -4.90 34.06
CA LYS A 42 -15.84 -3.53 34.58
C LYS A 42 -14.51 -3.01 35.13
N THR A 43 -13.39 -3.24 34.43
CA THR A 43 -12.09 -2.61 34.74
C THR A 43 -11.35 -2.24 33.46
N ARG A 44 -12.02 -1.60 32.48
CA ARG A 44 -11.32 -1.02 31.33
C ARG A 44 -10.71 0.32 31.74
N ALA A 45 -9.45 0.28 32.17
CA ALA A 45 -8.56 1.42 31.96
C ALA A 45 -8.73 1.92 30.52
N ALA A 46 -8.68 3.25 30.32
CA ALA A 46 -8.88 3.87 29.01
C ALA A 46 -8.14 3.06 27.91
N PRO A 47 -8.77 2.82 26.74
CA PRO A 47 -8.18 1.96 25.72
C PRO A 47 -6.82 2.53 25.31
N VAL A 48 -5.75 1.84 25.71
CA VAL A 48 -4.38 2.20 25.33
C VAL A 48 -4.27 2.08 23.81
N PRO A 49 -3.70 3.07 23.11
CA PRO A 49 -3.68 3.06 21.65
C PRO A 49 -2.90 1.86 21.12
N ARG A 50 -3.45 1.20 20.08
CA ARG A 50 -2.92 -0.07 19.56
C ARG A 50 -1.48 0.04 19.05
N TRP A 51 -1.09 1.23 18.60
CA TRP A 51 0.24 1.49 18.07
C TRP A 51 1.32 1.50 19.15
N SER A 52 0.98 1.70 20.43
CA SER A 52 1.94 1.87 21.54
C SER A 52 2.37 0.54 22.17
N ARG A 53 1.46 -0.44 22.24
CA ARG A 53 1.67 -1.72 22.93
C ARG A 53 1.56 -2.92 21.99
N THR A 54 2.42 -3.90 22.20
CA THR A 54 2.29 -5.23 21.58
C THR A 54 1.38 -6.12 22.44
N PRO A 55 0.40 -6.83 21.86
CA PRO A 55 -0.46 -7.76 22.60
C PRO A 55 0.34 -8.77 23.43
N PRO A 56 0.06 -8.95 24.73
CA PRO A 56 0.83 -9.85 25.61
C PRO A 56 0.87 -11.29 25.13
N ALA A 57 -0.26 -11.82 24.64
CA ALA A 57 -0.35 -13.20 24.14
C ALA A 57 0.57 -13.49 22.93
N MET A 58 1.03 -12.45 22.23
CA MET A 58 1.96 -12.60 21.11
C MET A 58 3.43 -12.49 21.52
N LYS A 59 3.73 -12.20 22.80
CA LYS A 59 5.10 -12.09 23.29
C LYS A 59 5.63 -13.47 23.67
N ALA A 60 6.83 -13.79 23.19
CA ALA A 60 7.55 -14.96 23.64
C ALA A 60 8.22 -14.66 25.00
N PRO A 61 8.34 -15.64 25.91
CA PRO A 61 8.96 -15.46 27.21
C PRO A 61 10.48 -15.22 27.10
N VAL A 62 11.13 -15.83 26.11
CA VAL A 62 12.58 -15.72 25.87
C VAL A 62 12.83 -15.53 24.37
N GLN A 63 13.89 -14.79 24.02
CA GLN A 63 14.32 -14.65 22.64
C GLN A 63 15.15 -15.85 22.19
N LEU A 64 14.69 -16.53 21.14
CA LEU A 64 15.35 -17.71 20.56
C LEU A 64 16.32 -17.38 19.40
N ASP A 65 16.21 -16.19 18.83
CA ASP A 65 16.99 -15.78 17.66
C ASP A 65 18.40 -15.26 18.04
N SER A 66 19.41 -15.76 17.33
CA SER A 66 20.81 -15.34 17.42
C SER A 66 21.25 -14.57 16.17
N ALA A 67 21.54 -13.28 16.34
CA ALA A 67 22.07 -12.47 15.25
C ALA A 67 23.57 -12.73 15.09
N LYS A 68 24.06 -12.90 13.86
CA LYS A 68 25.49 -13.03 13.55
C LYS A 68 26.33 -11.91 14.18
N ASN A 69 25.79 -10.68 14.14
CA ASN A 69 26.37 -9.52 14.79
C ASN A 69 25.35 -8.93 15.78
N ALA A 70 25.71 -8.82 17.06
CA ALA A 70 24.85 -8.25 18.09
C ALA A 70 24.42 -6.80 17.78
N HIS A 71 25.28 -6.02 17.12
CA HIS A 71 24.96 -4.64 16.71
C HIS A 71 23.78 -4.52 15.75
N ASN A 72 23.49 -5.55 14.95
CA ASN A 72 22.34 -5.51 14.03
C ASN A 72 21.01 -5.67 14.78
N LYS A 73 21.03 -6.14 16.04
CA LYS A 73 19.85 -6.34 16.87
C LYS A 73 19.35 -5.03 17.50
N ALA A 74 20.25 -4.12 17.87
CA ALA A 74 19.90 -2.81 18.38
C ALA A 74 19.37 -1.90 17.25
N TRP A 75 18.14 -1.42 17.36
CA TRP A 75 17.59 -0.38 16.49
C TRP A 75 16.53 0.40 17.27
N THR A 76 16.76 1.71 17.43
CA THR A 76 15.85 2.58 18.17
C THR A 76 14.75 3.06 17.23
N VAL A 77 13.50 3.00 17.69
CA VAL A 77 12.33 3.41 16.91
C VAL A 77 11.61 4.54 17.65
N ASN A 78 11.04 5.47 16.90
CA ASN A 78 10.27 6.58 17.45
C ASN A 78 8.99 6.09 18.18
N ASN A 79 8.76 6.65 19.37
CA ASN A 79 7.51 6.48 20.12
C ASN A 79 6.84 7.83 20.43
N ASP A 80 7.43 8.95 20.04
CA ASP A 80 6.92 10.29 20.33
C ASP A 80 5.91 10.71 19.26
N PRO A 81 4.63 10.96 19.62
CA PRO A 81 3.60 11.39 18.66
C PRO A 81 3.88 12.80 18.12
N LYS A 82 4.51 13.68 18.91
CA LYS A 82 4.86 15.04 18.48
C LYS A 82 5.84 15.06 17.31
N LYS A 83 6.81 14.13 17.28
CA LYS A 83 7.77 13.99 16.16
C LYS A 83 7.06 13.53 14.88
N LEU A 84 6.08 12.65 15.02
CA LEU A 84 5.24 12.20 13.92
C LEU A 84 4.45 13.38 13.34
N ASP A 85 3.81 14.18 14.18
CA ASP A 85 3.01 15.32 13.76
C ASP A 85 3.83 16.36 12.99
N GLN A 86 5.07 16.64 13.43
CA GLN A 86 5.98 17.54 12.73
C GLN A 86 6.31 17.05 11.31
N VAL A 87 6.51 15.75 11.13
CA VAL A 87 6.75 15.15 9.80
C VAL A 87 5.51 15.25 8.92
N TYR A 88 4.31 15.02 9.47
CA TYR A 88 3.05 15.20 8.73
C TYR A 88 2.83 16.65 8.30
N GLU A 89 3.14 17.62 9.15
CA GLU A 89 3.06 19.05 8.82
C GLU A 89 4.08 19.44 7.76
N ARG A 90 5.30 18.92 7.82
CA ARG A 90 6.31 19.16 6.78
C ARG A 90 5.94 18.53 5.44
N LEU A 91 5.30 17.36 5.44
CA LEU A 91 4.90 16.66 4.23
C LEU A 91 3.67 17.29 3.58
N LEU A 92 2.60 17.44 4.36
CA LEU A 92 1.27 17.81 3.86
C LEU A 92 0.98 19.32 3.98
N GLY A 93 1.84 20.08 4.66
CA GLY A 93 1.66 21.51 4.92
C GLY A 93 0.89 21.80 6.21
N GLN A 94 0.48 23.06 6.37
CA GLN A 94 -0.22 23.54 7.56
C GLN A 94 -1.52 22.76 7.79
N GLY A 95 -1.69 22.22 9.01
CA GLY A 95 -2.86 21.40 9.35
C GLY A 95 -2.77 19.94 8.89
N GLY A 96 -1.67 19.52 8.26
CA GLY A 96 -1.45 18.14 7.81
C GLY A 96 -1.56 17.10 8.93
N SER A 97 -1.12 17.45 10.15
CA SER A 97 -1.21 16.59 11.34
C SER A 97 -2.64 16.26 11.78
N LYS A 98 -3.63 17.08 11.37
CA LYS A 98 -5.05 16.93 11.71
C LYS A 98 -5.85 16.16 10.65
N LEU A 99 -5.29 15.93 9.47
CA LEU A 99 -5.99 15.21 8.40
C LEU A 99 -6.26 13.76 8.79
N LEU A 100 -5.30 13.07 9.41
CA LEU A 100 -5.46 11.67 9.76
C LEU A 100 -5.60 11.51 11.28
N PRO A 101 -6.51 10.63 11.75
CA PRO A 101 -6.55 10.21 13.14
C PRO A 101 -5.21 9.65 13.60
N GLU A 102 -4.90 9.77 14.90
CA GLU A 102 -3.61 9.36 15.45
C GLU A 102 -3.26 7.90 15.14
N GLU A 103 -4.20 6.97 15.33
CA GLU A 103 -3.95 5.56 15.02
C GLU A 103 -3.60 5.33 13.55
N LEU A 104 -4.26 6.05 12.64
CA LEU A 104 -4.04 5.91 11.20
C LEU A 104 -2.68 6.52 10.78
N LYS A 105 -2.25 7.60 11.44
CA LYS A 105 -0.91 8.19 11.25
C LYS A 105 0.18 7.18 11.55
N TRP A 106 0.05 6.47 12.67
CA TRP A 106 0.98 5.43 13.07
C TRP A 106 0.90 4.19 12.17
N LEU A 107 -0.30 3.81 11.74
CA LEU A 107 -0.50 2.68 10.83
C LEU A 107 0.23 2.91 9.49
N ALA A 108 0.09 4.10 8.89
CA ALA A 108 0.71 4.44 7.62
C ALA A 108 2.25 4.47 7.69
N VAL A 109 2.81 4.83 8.85
CA VAL A 109 4.26 5.02 9.04
C VAL A 109 4.96 3.75 9.59
N THR A 110 4.20 2.67 9.80
CA THR A 110 4.76 1.40 10.31
C THR A 110 4.93 0.40 9.19
N HIS A 111 6.17 -0.05 9.00
CA HIS A 111 6.50 -1.08 8.04
C HIS A 111 6.33 -2.48 8.64
N LYS A 112 6.04 -3.47 7.80
CA LYS A 112 5.81 -4.88 8.20
C LYS A 112 6.97 -5.50 8.98
N SER A 113 8.20 -5.05 8.76
CA SER A 113 9.37 -5.56 9.49
C SER A 113 9.42 -5.15 10.98
N PHE A 114 8.62 -4.16 11.39
CA PHE A 114 8.54 -3.73 12.78
C PHE A 114 7.73 -4.72 13.62
N ASP A 115 8.27 -5.12 14.78
CA ASP A 115 7.62 -6.03 15.74
C ASP A 115 7.02 -7.28 15.07
N GLN A 116 7.68 -7.81 14.03
CA GLN A 116 7.22 -8.95 13.22
C GLN A 116 5.79 -8.79 12.67
N GLY A 117 5.35 -7.56 12.40
CA GLY A 117 4.00 -7.28 11.92
C GLY A 117 2.89 -7.56 12.94
N ARG A 118 3.21 -7.69 14.23
CA ARG A 118 2.23 -7.87 15.31
C ARG A 118 1.35 -6.65 15.51
N ARG A 119 1.88 -5.47 15.18
CA ARG A 119 1.13 -4.22 15.10
C ARG A 119 0.70 -4.00 13.66
N GLY A 120 -0.32 -3.17 13.46
CA GLY A 120 -0.76 -2.79 12.13
C GLY A 120 0.38 -2.19 11.31
N PHE A 121 0.48 -2.58 10.05
CA PHE A 121 1.50 -2.15 9.09
C PHE A 121 0.85 -1.67 7.79
N ASN A 122 1.65 -0.99 6.98
CA ASN A 122 1.17 -0.08 5.94
C ASN A 122 0.98 -0.68 4.54
N ASP A 123 1.31 -1.95 4.30
CA ASP A 123 1.31 -2.58 2.95
C ASP A 123 0.03 -2.34 2.14
N ARG A 124 -1.16 -2.51 2.74
CA ARG A 124 -2.44 -2.33 2.04
C ARG A 124 -2.71 -0.87 1.67
N LEU A 125 -2.36 0.05 2.57
CA LEU A 125 -2.49 1.48 2.32
C LEU A 125 -1.50 1.92 1.23
N ALA A 126 -0.27 1.40 1.27
CA ALA A 126 0.76 1.67 0.27
C ALA A 126 0.33 1.18 -1.12
N PHE A 127 -0.31 0.00 -1.20
CA PHE A 127 -0.85 -0.49 -2.46
C PHE A 127 -1.89 0.46 -3.07
N LEU A 128 -2.86 0.91 -2.27
CA LEU A 128 -3.88 1.85 -2.74
C LEU A 128 -3.24 3.18 -3.14
N GLY A 129 -2.38 3.75 -2.30
CA GLY A 129 -1.73 5.02 -2.59
C GLY A 129 -0.83 4.95 -3.83
N ARG A 130 -0.21 3.80 -4.13
CA ARG A 130 0.49 3.58 -5.40
C ARG A 130 -0.44 3.73 -6.59
N MET A 131 -1.64 3.13 -6.54
CA MET A 131 -2.61 3.24 -7.63
C MET A 131 -3.13 4.67 -7.77
N THR A 132 -3.41 5.35 -6.66
CA THR A 132 -3.82 6.77 -6.67
C THR A 132 -2.73 7.66 -7.24
N LEU A 133 -1.47 7.49 -6.82
CA LEU A 133 -0.35 8.29 -7.31
C LEU A 133 -0.12 8.10 -8.81
N ILE A 134 -0.13 6.84 -9.29
CA ILE A 134 -0.01 6.55 -10.73
C ILE A 134 -1.15 7.20 -11.51
N MET A 135 -2.38 7.14 -11.01
CA MET A 135 -3.52 7.76 -11.68
C MET A 135 -3.37 9.28 -11.77
N GLU A 136 -2.96 9.94 -10.68
CA GLU A 136 -2.79 11.39 -10.65
C GLU A 136 -1.59 11.86 -11.49
N THR A 137 -0.49 11.12 -11.52
CA THR A 137 0.63 11.44 -12.42
C THR A 137 0.26 11.25 -13.88
N THR A 138 -0.44 10.16 -14.24
CA THR A 138 -0.95 9.97 -15.60
C THR A 138 -1.87 11.13 -16.02
N LYS A 139 -2.82 11.52 -15.16
CA LYS A 139 -3.67 12.70 -15.42
C LYS A 139 -2.85 13.96 -15.64
N SER A 140 -1.83 14.18 -14.81
CA SER A 140 -0.94 15.33 -14.96
C SER A 140 -0.15 15.31 -16.26
N ILE A 141 0.22 14.14 -16.80
CA ILE A 141 0.93 14.03 -18.07
C ILE A 141 -0.02 14.30 -19.25
N VAL A 142 -1.22 13.71 -19.22
CA VAL A 142 -2.26 13.88 -20.26
C VAL A 142 -2.85 15.30 -20.27
N ALA A 143 -2.80 16.01 -19.15
CA ALA A 143 -3.27 17.40 -19.07
C ALA A 143 -2.25 18.42 -19.63
N LYS A 144 -0.99 18.01 -19.88
CA LYS A 144 0.00 18.88 -20.52
C LYS A 144 -0.31 19.05 -22.00
N GLU A 145 0.19 20.14 -22.57
CA GLU A 145 0.21 20.32 -24.02
C GLU A 145 1.02 19.21 -24.72
N PRO A 146 0.72 18.89 -25.99
CA PRO A 146 1.44 17.85 -26.73
C PRO A 146 2.94 18.14 -26.79
N ILE A 147 3.75 17.19 -26.31
CA ILE A 147 5.20 17.31 -26.27
C ILE A 147 5.76 17.01 -27.68
N PRO A 148 6.62 17.87 -28.26
CA PRO A 148 7.21 17.60 -29.56
C PRO A 148 8.05 16.32 -29.52
N GLY A 149 7.82 15.41 -30.48
CA GLY A 149 8.47 14.09 -30.53
C GLY A 149 7.68 12.96 -29.86
N SER A 150 6.48 13.24 -29.34
CA SER A 150 5.57 12.21 -28.83
C SER A 150 5.01 11.30 -29.93
N VAL A 151 4.86 11.84 -31.13
CA VAL A 151 4.41 11.12 -32.32
C VAL A 151 5.58 10.38 -32.93
N VAL A 152 5.52 9.05 -32.88
CA VAL A 152 6.50 8.16 -33.50
C VAL A 152 6.11 7.92 -34.95
N ALA A 153 7.08 8.04 -35.87
CA ALA A 153 6.86 7.73 -37.28
C ALA A 153 6.51 6.25 -37.46
N ASP A 154 5.44 5.98 -38.21
CA ASP A 154 5.01 4.62 -38.51
C ASP A 154 5.85 4.02 -39.65
N GLU A 155 6.22 2.75 -39.51
CA GLU A 155 7.02 2.01 -40.50
C GLU A 155 6.30 1.83 -41.84
N PHE A 156 4.96 1.80 -41.81
CA PHE A 156 4.12 1.60 -43.00
C PHE A 156 3.56 2.92 -43.56
N GLU A 157 4.11 4.05 -43.14
CA GLU A 157 3.71 5.40 -43.59
C GLU A 157 2.21 5.70 -43.40
N ARG A 158 1.56 5.04 -42.43
CA ARG A 158 0.14 5.32 -42.13
C ARG A 158 0.03 6.65 -41.39
N GLN A 159 -0.97 7.44 -41.76
CA GLN A 159 -1.28 8.68 -41.05
C GLN A 159 -2.14 8.37 -39.80
N PRO A 160 -1.73 8.80 -38.59
CA PRO A 160 -2.52 8.62 -37.39
C PRO A 160 -3.77 9.49 -37.44
N PHE A 161 -4.81 9.08 -36.71
CA PHE A 161 -6.03 9.87 -36.60
C PHE A 161 -5.79 11.09 -35.71
N GLU A 162 -5.82 12.29 -36.30
CA GLU A 162 -5.62 13.54 -35.59
C GLU A 162 -6.91 14.01 -34.92
N HIS A 163 -6.93 14.02 -33.58
CA HIS A 163 -8.04 14.55 -32.81
C HIS A 163 -7.52 15.34 -31.59
N PRO A 164 -8.07 16.53 -31.28
CA PRO A 164 -7.57 17.37 -30.18
C PRO A 164 -7.49 16.67 -28.82
N GLN A 165 -8.41 15.76 -28.53
CA GLN A 165 -8.42 15.00 -27.26
C GLN A 165 -7.40 13.84 -27.22
N LEU A 166 -6.86 13.42 -28.35
CA LEU A 166 -5.91 12.31 -28.43
C LEU A 166 -4.45 12.80 -28.45
N GLN A 167 -4.21 14.02 -28.93
CA GLN A 167 -2.85 14.58 -29.05
C GLN A 167 -2.07 14.59 -27.73
N SER A 168 -2.73 14.81 -26.59
CA SER A 168 -2.06 14.81 -25.29
C SER A 168 -1.86 13.42 -24.69
N LEU A 169 -2.51 12.38 -25.23
CA LEU A 169 -2.28 11.00 -24.82
C LEU A 169 -0.91 10.50 -25.29
N ASP A 170 -0.43 10.99 -26.44
CA ASP A 170 0.86 10.63 -27.00
C ASP A 170 2.03 11.04 -26.08
N ASN A 171 1.80 11.99 -25.16
CA ASN A 171 2.78 12.35 -24.12
C ASN A 171 3.20 11.14 -23.27
N LEU A 172 2.33 10.15 -23.10
CA LEU A 172 2.62 8.93 -22.33
C LEU A 172 3.65 8.01 -23.02
N THR A 173 3.92 8.22 -24.31
CA THR A 173 4.97 7.50 -25.04
C THR A 173 6.36 7.96 -24.60
N LEU A 174 6.50 9.25 -24.26
CA LEU A 174 7.76 9.85 -23.82
C LEU A 174 7.94 9.82 -22.30
N GLU A 175 6.90 10.22 -21.56
CA GLU A 175 6.95 10.34 -20.10
C GLU A 175 5.98 9.34 -19.46
N GLY A 176 6.53 8.43 -18.66
CA GLY A 176 5.75 7.52 -17.84
C GLY A 176 5.46 8.07 -16.44
N PRO A 177 4.41 7.56 -15.76
CA PRO A 177 4.16 7.82 -14.34
C PRO A 177 5.35 7.52 -13.42
N ARG A 178 6.18 6.54 -13.82
CA ARG A 178 7.40 6.15 -13.08
C ARG A 178 8.54 7.14 -13.24
N ASP A 179 8.59 7.87 -14.35
CA ASP A 179 9.62 8.87 -14.60
C ASP A 179 9.31 10.14 -13.80
N VAL A 180 8.02 10.50 -13.70
CA VAL A 180 7.55 11.62 -12.89
C VAL A 180 7.65 11.32 -11.39
N ALA A 181 7.05 10.23 -10.91
CA ALA A 181 7.00 9.87 -9.49
C ALA A 181 7.74 8.55 -9.21
N GLY A 182 9.00 8.52 -9.62
CA GLY A 182 9.89 7.38 -9.44
C GLY A 182 10.26 7.11 -7.98
N LYS A 183 10.74 5.88 -7.74
CA LYS A 183 11.19 5.44 -6.42
C LYS A 183 12.32 6.30 -5.85
N ASP A 184 13.23 6.79 -6.69
CA ASP A 184 14.36 7.59 -6.25
C ASP A 184 13.91 9.00 -5.86
N LYS A 185 13.00 9.61 -6.63
CA LYS A 185 12.42 10.93 -6.35
C LYS A 185 11.58 10.93 -5.07
N LEU A 186 10.76 9.90 -4.88
CA LEU A 186 9.98 9.72 -3.65
C LEU A 186 10.88 9.50 -2.43
N TYR A 187 11.99 8.78 -2.58
CA TYR A 187 12.96 8.58 -1.51
C TYR A 187 13.61 9.89 -1.09
N LEU A 188 14.01 10.73 -2.05
CA LEU A 188 14.58 12.06 -1.79
C LEU A 188 13.58 12.94 -1.03
N LEU A 189 12.31 12.96 -1.45
CA LEU A 189 11.24 13.67 -0.74
C LEU A 189 11.08 13.16 0.69
N ALA A 190 11.09 11.84 0.90
CA ALA A 190 10.98 11.24 2.23
C ALA A 190 12.15 11.64 3.14
N ALA A 191 13.36 11.69 2.58
CA ALA A 191 14.56 12.10 3.28
C ALA A 191 14.52 13.59 3.66
N GLU A 192 14.11 14.47 2.74
CA GLU A 192 13.98 15.92 2.97
C GLU A 192 13.02 16.24 4.10
N VAL A 193 11.87 15.54 4.15
CA VAL A 193 10.85 15.74 5.19
C VAL A 193 11.29 15.18 6.56
N GLY A 194 12.27 14.27 6.58
CA GLY A 194 12.77 13.62 7.79
C GLY A 194 11.99 12.35 8.18
N MET A 195 11.44 11.61 7.21
CA MET A 195 10.70 10.38 7.50
C MET A 195 11.56 9.26 8.09
N ILE A 196 12.87 9.25 7.84
CA ILE A 196 13.80 8.22 8.33
C ILE A 196 13.73 8.06 9.84
N ASP A 197 13.59 9.16 10.57
CA ASP A 197 13.62 9.18 12.04
C ASP A 197 12.29 8.72 12.66
N VAL A 198 11.21 8.74 11.89
CA VAL A 198 9.85 8.53 12.38
C VAL A 198 9.28 7.18 11.94
N VAL A 199 9.66 6.69 10.76
CA VAL A 199 9.21 5.40 10.24
C VAL A 199 9.61 4.27 11.18
N ARG A 200 8.63 3.42 11.49
CA ARG A 200 8.84 2.27 12.38
C ARG A 200 9.13 1.06 11.54
N TRP A 201 10.39 0.66 11.52
CA TRP A 201 10.87 -0.48 10.74
C TRP A 201 12.08 -1.12 11.42
N LYS A 202 12.47 -2.30 10.95
CA LYS A 202 13.69 -2.99 11.36
C LYS A 202 14.61 -3.19 10.15
N PRO A 203 15.78 -2.52 10.08
CA PRO A 203 16.75 -2.76 9.02
C PRO A 203 17.46 -4.10 9.19
N ARG A 204 17.87 -4.71 8.08
CA ARG A 204 18.70 -5.93 8.06
C ARG A 204 20.12 -5.67 8.59
N LEU A 205 20.72 -4.56 8.15
CA LEU A 205 22.06 -4.10 8.52
C LEU A 205 21.98 -2.66 9.01
N THR A 206 22.22 -2.43 10.30
CA THR A 206 22.03 -1.11 10.94
C THR A 206 23.03 -0.06 10.45
N ARG A 207 24.24 -0.47 10.08
CA ARG A 207 25.29 0.42 9.51
C ARG A 207 25.14 0.69 8.02
N LYS A 208 24.37 -0.14 7.29
CA LYS A 208 24.21 -0.06 5.83
C LYS A 208 22.72 -0.07 5.47
N LEU A 209 22.07 1.07 5.68
CA LEU A 209 20.62 1.22 5.51
C LEU A 209 20.18 1.06 4.05
N MET A 210 20.97 1.55 3.09
CA MET A 210 20.70 1.38 1.65
C MET A 210 20.56 -0.09 1.26
N SER A 211 21.55 -0.92 1.64
CA SER A 211 21.49 -2.38 1.41
C SER A 211 20.38 -3.09 2.18
N SER A 212 19.78 -2.43 3.18
CA SER A 212 18.66 -2.94 3.96
C SER A 212 17.30 -2.59 3.36
N GLY A 213 17.26 -1.88 2.23
CA GLY A 213 16.04 -1.50 1.53
C GLY A 213 15.33 -0.27 2.13
N VAL A 214 16.08 0.68 2.71
CA VAL A 214 15.51 1.93 3.26
C VAL A 214 14.65 2.67 2.23
N GLU A 215 15.07 2.67 0.96
CA GLU A 215 14.35 3.32 -0.15
C GLU A 215 12.91 2.76 -0.28
N VAL A 216 12.78 1.44 -0.29
CA VAL A 216 11.48 0.75 -0.41
C VAL A 216 10.58 1.05 0.80
N VAL A 217 11.18 1.09 2.00
CA VAL A 217 10.45 1.32 3.25
C VAL A 217 9.90 2.75 3.31
N LEU A 218 10.72 3.75 2.96
CA LEU A 218 10.29 5.15 2.95
C LEU A 218 9.25 5.43 1.87
N ASN A 219 9.47 4.90 0.66
CA ASN A 219 8.52 5.00 -0.44
C ASN A 219 7.17 4.38 -0.06
N GLY A 220 7.19 3.19 0.54
CA GLY A 220 5.99 2.52 1.04
C GLY A 220 5.24 3.36 2.08
N ALA A 221 5.95 4.09 2.94
CA ALA A 221 5.34 4.96 3.93
C ALA A 221 4.70 6.23 3.32
N ILE A 222 5.33 6.88 2.34
CA ILE A 222 4.68 7.99 1.59
C ILE A 222 3.41 7.50 0.90
N LEU A 223 3.52 6.40 0.17
CA LEU A 223 2.38 5.80 -0.54
C LEU A 223 1.26 5.42 0.44
N ALA A 224 1.60 4.91 1.61
CA ALA A 224 0.60 4.59 2.63
C ALA A 224 -0.11 5.81 3.19
N ILE A 225 0.59 6.94 3.35
CA ILE A 225 -0.03 8.21 3.76
C ILE A 225 -1.04 8.66 2.70
N ILE A 226 -0.67 8.61 1.42
CA ILE A 226 -1.59 8.91 0.31
C ILE A 226 -2.82 8.00 0.37
N GLY A 227 -2.61 6.68 0.47
CA GLY A 227 -3.71 5.72 0.55
C GLY A 227 -4.63 5.92 1.75
N ALA A 228 -4.06 6.31 2.90
CA ALA A 228 -4.83 6.65 4.10
C ALA A 228 -5.70 7.89 3.89
N ILE A 229 -5.17 8.93 3.25
CA ILE A 229 -5.92 10.15 2.92
C ILE A 229 -7.06 9.82 1.94
N THR A 230 -6.78 9.03 0.91
CA THR A 230 -7.79 8.60 -0.08
C THR A 230 -8.97 7.89 0.56
N LEU A 231 -8.72 7.01 1.55
CA LEU A 231 -9.80 6.29 2.24
C LEU A 231 -10.56 7.16 3.25
N GLN A 232 -9.87 8.09 3.92
CA GLN A 232 -10.46 8.90 4.98
C GLN A 232 -11.27 10.09 4.43
N HIS A 233 -10.75 10.75 3.39
CA HIS A 233 -11.29 12.01 2.85
C HIS A 233 -11.79 11.92 1.40
N GLY A 234 -11.62 10.75 0.77
CA GLY A 234 -12.00 10.53 -0.62
C GLY A 234 -10.93 10.96 -1.63
N SER A 235 -11.20 10.68 -2.90
CA SER A 235 -10.26 10.89 -4.00
C SER A 235 -10.02 12.37 -4.30
N THR A 236 -11.02 13.24 -4.19
CA THR A 236 -10.90 14.66 -4.55
C THR A 236 -9.85 15.37 -3.69
N VAL A 237 -9.94 15.20 -2.36
CA VAL A 237 -8.97 15.76 -1.41
C VAL A 237 -7.59 15.12 -1.62
N ALA A 238 -7.54 13.81 -1.86
CA ALA A 238 -6.27 13.13 -2.12
C ALA A 238 -5.57 13.65 -3.39
N SER A 239 -6.31 13.87 -4.49
CA SER A 239 -5.77 14.42 -5.74
C SER A 239 -5.17 15.82 -5.53
N GLN A 240 -5.87 16.70 -4.79
CA GLN A 240 -5.36 18.03 -4.45
C GLN A 240 -4.05 17.95 -3.64
N VAL A 241 -4.04 17.11 -2.60
CA VAL A 241 -2.84 16.91 -1.77
C VAL A 241 -1.68 16.35 -2.60
N ILE A 242 -1.92 15.38 -3.48
CA ILE A 242 -0.88 14.80 -4.33
C ILE A 242 -0.29 15.87 -5.25
N GLN A 243 -1.12 16.67 -5.93
CA GLN A 243 -0.66 17.69 -6.87
C GLN A 243 0.12 18.80 -6.16
N GLU A 244 -0.42 19.35 -5.07
CA GLU A 244 0.15 20.51 -4.38
C GLU A 244 1.34 20.19 -3.48
N ARG A 245 1.34 19.01 -2.84
CA ARG A 245 2.30 18.69 -1.76
C ARG A 245 3.32 17.64 -2.16
N ILE A 246 2.98 16.77 -3.09
CA ILE A 246 3.85 15.68 -3.52
C ILE A 246 4.49 16.05 -4.86
N LEU A 247 3.71 16.11 -5.95
CA LEU A 247 4.22 16.34 -7.29
C LEU A 247 4.94 17.68 -7.44
N ALA A 248 4.43 18.75 -6.81
CA ALA A 248 5.08 20.05 -6.84
C ALA A 248 6.47 20.09 -6.15
N ARG A 249 6.74 19.14 -5.24
CA ARG A 249 7.99 19.07 -4.47
C ARG A 249 8.95 17.99 -4.96
N LEU A 250 8.54 17.17 -5.92
CA LEU A 250 9.46 16.19 -6.49
C LEU A 250 10.57 16.93 -7.25
N PRO A 251 11.83 16.46 -7.15
CA PRO A 251 12.91 17.01 -7.94
C PRO A 251 12.57 16.84 -9.43
N LYS A 252 12.68 17.94 -10.17
CA LYS A 252 12.59 17.94 -11.64
C LYS A 252 13.99 17.60 -12.18
N ASP A 253 14.03 16.73 -13.17
CA ASP A 253 15.27 16.41 -13.89
C ASP A 253 15.70 17.58 -14.78
#